data_AF-A0A699ZRF5-F1
#
_entry.id   AF-A0A699ZRF5-F1
#
_cell.length_a   1.000
_cell.length_b   1.000
_cell.length_c   1.000
_cell.angle_alpha   90.00
_cell.angle_beta   90.00
_cell.angle_gamma   90.00
#
_symmetry.space_group_name_H-M   'P 1'
#
loop_
_entity.id
_entity.type
_entity.pdbx_description
1 polymer ?
#
loop_
_entity_poly.entity_id
_entity_poly.type
_entity_poly.pdbx_seq_one_letter_code
_entity_poly.pdbx_strand_id
1 'polypeptide(L)'
;MVPAYDQMQAGKPSTLTKWGAWVSSTHCFDATLFGLSAQEAAMMDPAQRLLLEETAAAVAGSGRSLAALHGSDAGVFVGCIWSEWGEALALQQGGAGRVGPRWLTSSQVVTGNGPAFMAGRLSFTFGATGTPLGDPIEIGAAAAVLCGPWARWAPVALGASKASQGHAEPAAGMVGFQAGLLELQQAAAAPFMHLRSLNPHVAAALEQAGGASSQPLLVAARQSCGMPSKGQAGTEASCGVSGFAFQGTNAHVVLKSATIERSNCSSDPSPAAQPLWQRNK
;
A
#
# COMPACT_ATOMS: atom_id res chain seq x y z
N MET A 1 -16.94 7.53 -15.53
CA MET A 1 -17.22 8.98 -15.53
C MET A 1 -16.65 9.53 -14.23
N VAL A 2 -15.60 10.35 -14.27
CA VAL A 2 -15.06 10.98 -13.05
C VAL A 2 -16.17 11.88 -12.50
N PRO A 3 -16.61 11.72 -11.24
CA PRO A 3 -17.63 12.61 -10.68
C PRO A 3 -17.16 14.05 -10.85
N ALA A 4 -18.03 14.92 -11.37
CA ALA A 4 -17.69 16.32 -11.51
C ALA A 4 -17.31 16.87 -10.12
N TYR A 5 -16.13 17.50 -10.04
CA TYR A 5 -15.76 18.25 -8.86
C TYR A 5 -16.71 19.44 -8.76
N ASP A 6 -17.59 19.38 -7.77
CA ASP A 6 -18.63 20.39 -7.54
C ASP A 6 -18.85 20.52 -6.03
N GLN A 7 -19.19 21.73 -5.58
CA GLN A 7 -19.62 21.92 -4.21
C GLN A 7 -20.99 21.26 -4.05
N MET A 8 -21.00 20.02 -3.53
CA MET A 8 -22.15 19.13 -3.32
C MET A 8 -23.51 19.73 -3.71
N GLN A 9 -23.89 19.59 -4.98
CA GLN A 9 -25.26 19.90 -5.42
C GLN A 9 -26.19 18.75 -5.05
N ALA A 10 -27.28 19.07 -4.34
CA ALA A 10 -28.30 18.09 -3.96
C ALA A 10 -28.81 17.33 -5.20
N GLY A 11 -28.77 16.00 -5.15
CA GLY A 11 -29.28 15.12 -6.20
C GLY A 11 -28.30 14.78 -7.34
N LYS A 12 -27.05 15.25 -7.31
CA LYS A 12 -26.01 14.86 -8.29
C LYS A 12 -24.84 14.13 -7.64
N PRO A 13 -24.35 13.03 -8.24
CA PRO A 13 -23.11 12.39 -7.78
C PRO A 13 -21.94 13.38 -7.94
N SER A 14 -21.38 13.81 -6.81
CA SER A 14 -20.30 14.80 -6.73
C SER A 14 -19.25 14.37 -5.71
N THR A 15 -18.03 14.89 -5.86
CA THR A 15 -16.92 14.65 -4.94
C THR A 15 -16.36 15.98 -4.43
N LEU A 16 -16.01 16.04 -3.16
CA LEU A 16 -15.33 17.20 -2.55
C LEU A 16 -13.81 17.18 -2.79
N THR A 17 -13.25 16.08 -3.30
CA THR A 17 -11.84 15.97 -3.65
C THR A 17 -11.67 15.73 -5.14
N LYS A 18 -10.66 16.38 -5.71
CA LYS A 18 -10.18 16.19 -7.10
C LYS A 18 -8.81 15.53 -7.17
N TRP A 19 -8.28 15.10 -6.03
CA TRP A 19 -6.94 14.54 -5.89
C TRP A 19 -6.99 13.04 -5.67
N GLY A 20 -5.95 12.35 -6.13
CA GLY A 20 -5.77 10.91 -6.04
C GLY A 20 -4.34 10.54 -6.43
N ALA A 21 -4.03 9.24 -6.40
CA ALA A 21 -2.82 8.69 -7.00
C ALA A 21 -3.28 7.70 -8.07
N TRP A 22 -2.70 7.79 -9.26
CA TRP A 22 -3.14 7.00 -10.41
C TRP A 22 -2.00 6.15 -10.92
N VAL A 23 -2.30 4.88 -11.21
CA VAL A 23 -1.41 4.02 -11.98
C VAL A 23 -1.45 4.49 -13.43
N SER A 24 -0.28 4.71 -14.02
CA SER A 24 -0.17 5.07 -15.43
C SER A 24 -0.49 3.88 -16.33
N SER A 25 -0.98 4.14 -17.54
CA SER A 25 -1.07 3.12 -18.60
C SER A 25 -1.89 1.87 -18.25
N THR A 26 -2.94 1.99 -17.42
CA THR A 26 -3.84 0.88 -17.06
C THR A 26 -4.60 0.23 -18.22
N HIS A 27 -4.55 0.85 -19.41
CA HIS A 27 -5.12 0.30 -20.64
C HIS A 27 -4.16 -0.62 -21.40
N CYS A 28 -2.85 -0.54 -21.13
CA CYS A 28 -1.84 -1.39 -21.76
C CYS A 28 -1.84 -2.78 -21.10
N PHE A 29 -1.69 -3.83 -21.91
CA PHE A 29 -1.54 -5.21 -21.44
C PHE A 29 -1.01 -6.12 -22.55
N ASP A 30 0.02 -6.93 -22.27
CA ASP A 30 0.48 -7.96 -23.20
C ASP A 30 -0.32 -9.26 -23.03
N ALA A 31 -1.45 -9.36 -23.73
CA ALA A 31 -2.31 -10.53 -23.69
C ALA A 31 -1.61 -11.81 -24.20
N THR A 32 -0.68 -11.67 -25.15
CA THR A 32 -0.04 -12.82 -25.81
C THR A 32 0.91 -13.56 -24.88
N LEU A 33 1.59 -12.82 -23.98
CA LEU A 33 2.45 -13.38 -22.94
C LEU A 33 1.70 -14.37 -22.04
N PHE A 34 0.40 -14.15 -21.81
CA PHE A 34 -0.45 -14.95 -20.92
C PHE A 34 -1.37 -15.92 -21.68
N GLY A 35 -1.22 -16.06 -22.99
CA GLY A 35 -2.07 -16.95 -23.81
C GLY A 35 -3.52 -16.49 -23.92
N LEU A 36 -3.79 -15.20 -23.74
CA LEU A 36 -5.13 -14.61 -23.76
C LEU A 36 -5.43 -14.00 -25.14
N SER A 37 -6.70 -14.08 -25.55
CA SER A 37 -7.14 -13.42 -26.78
C SER A 37 -7.25 -11.90 -26.58
N ALA A 38 -7.13 -11.11 -27.66
CA ALA A 38 -7.32 -9.67 -27.59
C ALA A 38 -8.74 -9.29 -27.12
N GLN A 39 -9.75 -10.09 -27.47
CA GLN A 39 -11.13 -9.89 -27.05
C GLN A 39 -11.30 -10.12 -25.55
N GLU A 40 -10.70 -11.18 -25.02
CA GLU A 40 -10.71 -11.49 -23.59
C GLU A 40 -9.99 -10.40 -22.81
N ALA A 41 -8.77 -10.02 -23.23
CA ALA A 41 -8.00 -8.94 -22.62
C ALA A 41 -8.73 -7.60 -22.57
N ALA A 42 -9.52 -7.27 -23.61
CA ALA A 42 -10.32 -6.05 -23.64
C ALA A 42 -11.44 -6.04 -22.58
N MET A 43 -11.93 -7.21 -22.19
CA MET A 43 -12.99 -7.38 -21.18
C MET A 43 -12.44 -7.52 -19.76
N MET A 44 -11.14 -7.82 -19.62
CA MET A 44 -10.52 -8.01 -18.31
C MET A 44 -10.43 -6.70 -17.52
N ASP A 45 -10.71 -6.83 -16.21
CA ASP A 45 -10.43 -5.79 -15.24
C ASP A 45 -8.94 -5.39 -15.30
N PRO A 46 -8.61 -4.08 -15.43
CA PRO A 46 -7.24 -3.60 -15.36
C PRO A 46 -6.46 -4.12 -14.15
N ALA A 47 -7.10 -4.31 -12.99
CA ALA A 47 -6.45 -4.85 -11.81
C ALA A 47 -5.96 -6.30 -12.02
N GLN A 48 -6.73 -7.13 -12.74
CA GLN A 48 -6.31 -8.49 -13.07
C GLN A 48 -5.15 -8.48 -14.06
N ARG A 49 -5.21 -7.59 -15.06
CA ARG A 49 -4.14 -7.41 -16.06
C ARG A 49 -2.83 -6.97 -15.41
N LEU A 50 -2.89 -5.95 -14.55
CA LEU A 50 -1.73 -5.49 -13.78
C LEU A 50 -1.18 -6.57 -12.87
N LEU A 51 -2.05 -7.32 -12.16
CA LEU A 51 -1.60 -8.40 -11.28
C LEU A 51 -0.83 -9.48 -12.05
N LEU A 52 -1.26 -9.84 -13.26
CA LEU A 52 -0.54 -10.79 -14.12
C LEU A 52 0.85 -10.26 -14.51
N GLU A 53 0.94 -9.01 -14.95
CA GLU A 53 2.21 -8.39 -15.34
C GLU A 53 3.18 -8.22 -14.16
N GLU A 54 2.69 -7.75 -13.02
CA GLU A 54 3.51 -7.60 -11.81
C GLU A 54 3.96 -8.96 -11.25
N THR A 55 3.11 -9.99 -11.34
CA THR A 55 3.50 -11.35 -10.97
C THR A 55 4.58 -11.89 -11.90
N ALA A 56 4.43 -11.72 -13.22
CA ALA A 56 5.45 -12.13 -14.18
C ALA A 56 6.79 -11.41 -13.93
N ALA A 57 6.74 -10.11 -13.63
CA ALA A 57 7.92 -9.32 -13.28
C ALA A 57 8.57 -9.80 -11.97
N ALA A 58 7.78 -10.09 -10.93
CA ALA A 58 8.29 -10.60 -9.65
C ALA A 58 8.93 -11.99 -9.79
N VAL A 59 8.30 -12.88 -10.58
CA VAL A 59 8.84 -14.22 -10.86
C VAL A 59 10.16 -14.13 -11.63
N ALA A 60 10.21 -13.31 -12.68
CA ALA A 60 11.44 -13.05 -13.42
C ALA A 60 12.54 -12.43 -12.52
N GLY A 61 12.16 -11.48 -11.66
CA GLY A 61 13.05 -10.86 -10.67
C GLY A 61 13.62 -11.86 -9.65
N SER A 62 12.92 -12.95 -9.38
CA SER A 62 13.40 -14.06 -8.53
C SER A 62 14.36 -15.02 -9.24
N GLY A 63 14.63 -14.82 -10.54
CA GLY A 63 15.42 -15.74 -11.35
C GLY A 63 14.68 -17.02 -11.75
N ARG A 64 13.35 -17.08 -11.57
CA ARG A 64 12.50 -18.21 -11.95
C ARG A 64 11.73 -17.89 -13.23
N SER A 65 11.30 -18.92 -13.95
CA SER A 65 10.36 -18.79 -15.07
C SER A 65 8.92 -19.09 -14.62
N LEU A 66 7.94 -18.51 -15.32
CA LEU A 66 6.52 -18.84 -15.10
C LEU A 66 6.25 -20.34 -15.30
N ALA A 67 6.90 -20.97 -16.27
CA ALA A 67 6.80 -22.41 -16.52
C ALA A 67 7.26 -23.25 -15.32
N ALA A 68 8.27 -22.79 -14.57
CA ALA A 68 8.77 -23.47 -13.38
C ALA A 68 7.83 -23.40 -12.16
N LEU A 69 6.75 -22.61 -12.24
CA LEU A 69 5.69 -22.60 -11.23
C LEU A 69 4.60 -23.63 -11.52
N HIS A 70 4.46 -24.05 -12.78
CA HIS A 70 3.43 -24.99 -13.17
C HIS A 70 3.66 -26.35 -12.53
N GLY A 71 2.66 -26.86 -11.81
CA GLY A 71 2.76 -28.14 -11.07
C GLY A 71 3.61 -28.06 -9.79
N SER A 72 4.02 -26.88 -9.36
CA SER A 72 4.65 -26.68 -8.03
C SER A 72 3.61 -26.45 -6.94
N ASP A 73 4.02 -26.59 -5.68
CA ASP A 73 3.17 -26.31 -4.50
C ASP A 73 3.01 -24.80 -4.22
N ALA A 74 3.15 -23.95 -5.23
CA ALA A 74 3.04 -22.49 -5.08
C ALA A 74 1.58 -22.06 -4.83
N GLY A 75 1.33 -21.45 -3.67
CA GLY A 75 0.05 -20.81 -3.35
C GLY A 75 -0.03 -19.37 -3.87
N VAL A 76 -1.24 -18.90 -4.18
CA VAL A 76 -1.52 -17.53 -4.62
C VAL A 76 -2.49 -16.88 -3.64
N PHE A 77 -2.10 -15.75 -3.05
CA PHE A 77 -2.90 -14.99 -2.10
C PHE A 77 -3.02 -13.54 -2.58
N VAL A 78 -4.26 -13.08 -2.82
CA VAL A 78 -4.52 -11.76 -3.40
C VAL A 78 -5.54 -11.02 -2.54
N GLY A 79 -5.19 -9.80 -2.11
CA GLY A 79 -6.13 -8.87 -1.49
C GLY A 79 -6.84 -8.04 -2.55
N CYS A 80 -8.16 -8.12 -2.60
CA CYS A 80 -9.00 -7.30 -3.48
C CYS A 80 -10.26 -6.88 -2.73
N ILE A 81 -10.76 -5.68 -3.01
CA ILE A 81 -11.96 -5.13 -2.36
C ILE A 81 -12.95 -4.50 -3.35
N TRP A 82 -12.51 -4.17 -4.57
CA TRP A 82 -13.32 -3.51 -5.59
C TRP A 82 -13.57 -4.42 -6.79
N SER A 83 -14.76 -4.35 -7.38
CA SER A 83 -15.15 -5.14 -8.55
C SER A 83 -16.05 -4.34 -9.51
N GLU A 84 -15.68 -3.08 -9.76
CA GLU A 84 -16.54 -2.11 -10.47
C GLU A 84 -16.43 -2.21 -12.00
N TRP A 85 -15.39 -2.88 -12.51
CA TRP A 85 -15.10 -2.91 -13.96
C TRP A 85 -16.21 -3.56 -14.78
N GLY A 86 -16.80 -4.66 -14.27
CA GLY A 86 -17.90 -5.35 -14.95
C GLY A 86 -19.12 -4.46 -15.16
N GLU A 87 -19.43 -3.60 -14.20
CA GLU A 87 -20.53 -2.64 -14.30
C GLU A 87 -20.22 -1.51 -15.28
N ALA A 88 -18.97 -1.01 -15.27
CA ALA A 88 -18.51 -0.01 -16.22
C ALA A 88 -18.59 -0.50 -17.68
N LEU A 89 -18.21 -1.76 -17.93
CA LEU A 89 -18.34 -2.39 -19.25
C LEU A 89 -19.79 -2.53 -19.68
N ALA A 90 -20.68 -2.96 -18.78
CA ALA A 90 -22.11 -3.10 -19.07
C ALA A 90 -22.77 -1.76 -19.46
N LEU A 91 -22.37 -0.66 -18.79
CA LEU A 91 -22.81 0.69 -19.14
C LEU A 91 -22.29 1.14 -20.51
N GLN A 92 -21.03 0.83 -20.84
CA GLN A 92 -20.41 1.23 -22.10
C GLN A 92 -21.01 0.50 -23.31
N GLN A 93 -21.45 -0.75 -23.13
CA GLN A 93 -22.03 -1.58 -24.20
C GLN A 93 -23.54 -1.33 -24.44
N GLY A 94 -24.12 -0.28 -23.85
CA GLY A 94 -25.53 0.06 -24.06
C GLY A 94 -26.51 -0.88 -23.36
N GLY A 95 -26.07 -1.64 -22.35
CA GLY A 95 -26.88 -2.51 -21.50
C GLY A 95 -27.78 -1.73 -20.54
N ALA A 96 -28.57 -0.77 -21.05
CA ALA A 96 -29.45 0.10 -20.27
C ALA A 96 -30.73 -0.60 -19.74
N GLY A 97 -30.85 -1.93 -19.89
CA GLY A 97 -32.12 -2.65 -19.65
C GLY A 97 -32.10 -3.79 -18.63
N ARG A 98 -30.95 -4.23 -18.10
CA ARG A 98 -30.89 -5.42 -17.22
C ARG A 98 -29.94 -5.35 -16.03
N VAL A 99 -29.29 -4.23 -15.78
CA VAL A 99 -28.49 -4.05 -14.56
C VAL A 99 -29.31 -3.17 -13.62
N GLY A 100 -29.41 -3.60 -12.37
CA GLY A 100 -30.21 -2.95 -11.33
C GLY A 100 -29.99 -1.45 -11.22
N PRO A 101 -30.86 -0.77 -10.49
CA PRO A 101 -31.00 0.66 -10.58
C PRO A 101 -29.69 1.40 -10.28
N ARG A 102 -29.35 2.34 -11.18
CA ARG A 102 -28.13 3.17 -11.30
C ARG A 102 -27.64 3.90 -10.03
N TRP A 103 -28.34 3.76 -8.90
CA TRP A 103 -27.84 4.15 -7.58
C TRP A 103 -26.87 3.13 -6.97
N LEU A 104 -26.88 1.86 -7.37
CA LEU A 104 -25.92 0.86 -6.86
C LEU A 104 -24.45 1.23 -7.14
N THR A 105 -24.17 1.91 -8.25
CA THR A 105 -22.84 2.43 -8.62
C THR A 105 -22.52 3.80 -8.00
N SER A 106 -23.41 4.37 -7.17
CA SER A 106 -23.08 5.59 -6.45
C SER A 106 -22.08 5.24 -5.35
N SER A 107 -21.03 6.06 -5.19
CA SER A 107 -20.10 5.95 -4.07
C SER A 107 -20.82 5.88 -2.72
N GLN A 108 -22.02 6.47 -2.63
CA GLN A 108 -22.89 6.49 -1.46
C GLN A 108 -23.58 5.14 -1.18
N VAL A 109 -23.96 4.36 -2.18
CA VAL A 109 -24.59 3.04 -2.01
C VAL A 109 -23.54 1.97 -1.74
N VAL A 110 -22.39 2.04 -2.41
CA VAL A 110 -21.25 1.14 -2.17
C VAL A 110 -20.73 1.32 -0.74
N THR A 111 -20.44 2.55 -0.32
CA THR A 111 -20.07 2.86 1.08
C THR A 111 -21.22 2.68 2.07
N GLY A 112 -22.47 2.62 1.60
CA GLY A 112 -23.69 2.50 2.41
C GLY A 112 -24.06 1.07 2.79
N ASN A 113 -23.70 0.08 1.97
CA ASN A 113 -24.22 -1.29 2.08
C ASN A 113 -23.14 -2.37 2.23
N GLY A 114 -21.85 -2.07 1.97
CA GLY A 114 -20.79 -3.05 2.22
C GLY A 114 -20.58 -3.25 3.73
N PRO A 115 -20.59 -4.49 4.27
CA PRO A 115 -20.45 -4.74 5.70
C PRO A 115 -19.17 -4.16 6.32
N ALA A 116 -18.09 -4.14 5.52
CA ALA A 116 -16.83 -3.49 5.90
C ALA A 116 -17.03 -2.02 6.28
N PHE A 117 -17.94 -1.30 5.60
CA PHE A 117 -18.17 0.14 5.82
C PHE A 117 -18.92 0.45 7.11
N MET A 118 -19.45 -0.55 7.83
CA MET A 118 -19.98 -0.31 9.17
C MET A 118 -18.87 0.15 10.11
N ALA A 119 -17.78 -0.64 10.19
CA ALA A 119 -16.60 -0.25 10.94
C ALA A 119 -15.85 0.91 10.26
N GLY A 120 -15.92 1.05 8.94
CA GLY A 120 -15.37 2.21 8.22
C GLY A 120 -16.08 3.52 8.48
N ARG A 121 -17.40 3.51 8.70
CA ARG A 121 -18.18 4.68 9.09
C ARG A 121 -17.88 5.05 10.52
N LEU A 122 -17.78 4.09 11.43
CA LEU A 122 -17.28 4.34 12.78
C LEU A 122 -15.86 4.92 12.71
N SER A 123 -14.96 4.30 11.95
CA SER A 123 -13.59 4.76 11.72
C SER A 123 -13.49 6.09 10.98
N PHE A 124 -14.46 6.52 10.17
CA PHE A 124 -14.48 7.81 9.48
C PHE A 124 -15.09 8.90 10.37
N THR A 125 -16.22 8.60 11.01
CA THR A 125 -16.88 9.43 12.02
C THR A 125 -15.97 9.65 13.24
N PHE A 126 -15.13 8.67 13.57
CA PHE A 126 -14.11 8.70 14.62
C PHE A 126 -12.67 8.68 14.04
N GLY A 127 -12.51 9.05 12.76
CA GLY A 127 -11.25 9.26 12.00
C GLY A 127 -10.00 8.41 12.31
N ALA A 128 -9.83 7.22 11.72
CA ALA A 128 -8.75 6.26 12.07
C ALA A 128 -7.67 5.91 11.00
N THR A 129 -7.40 6.73 9.97
CA THR A 129 -6.19 6.53 9.11
C THR A 129 -5.62 7.85 8.61
N GLY A 130 -4.38 8.23 8.99
CA GLY A 130 -3.76 9.47 8.50
C GLY A 130 -4.52 10.74 8.92
N THR A 131 -5.28 10.64 10.01
CA THR A 131 -6.33 11.58 10.44
C THR A 131 -6.03 12.12 11.84
N PRO A 132 -6.61 13.27 12.21
CA PRO A 132 -6.38 13.89 13.52
C PRO A 132 -6.56 12.97 14.74
N LEU A 133 -7.41 11.94 14.63
CA LEU A 133 -7.68 10.96 15.70
C LEU A 133 -6.96 9.61 15.50
N GLY A 134 -6.70 9.19 14.27
CA GLY A 134 -6.08 7.89 13.95
C GLY A 134 -4.60 7.88 14.23
N ASP A 135 -3.89 8.94 13.84
CA ASP A 135 -2.44 9.02 14.01
C ASP A 135 -2.04 8.94 15.50
N PRO A 136 -2.71 9.63 16.44
CA PRO A 136 -2.43 9.46 17.86
C PRO A 136 -2.69 8.04 18.39
N ILE A 137 -3.71 7.34 17.88
CA ILE A 137 -4.02 5.96 18.30
C ILE A 137 -2.92 5.02 17.81
N GLU A 138 -2.53 5.12 16.54
CA GLU A 138 -1.48 4.28 15.95
C GLU A 138 -0.12 4.54 16.62
N ILE A 139 0.26 5.81 16.79
CA ILE A 139 1.52 6.17 17.45
C ILE A 139 1.50 5.83 18.94
N GLY A 140 0.37 6.02 19.63
CA GLY A 140 0.21 5.64 21.04
C GLY A 140 0.34 4.13 21.24
N ALA A 141 -0.30 3.33 20.38
CA ALA A 141 -0.18 1.87 20.41
C ALA A 141 1.25 1.41 20.11
N ALA A 142 1.89 1.99 19.09
CA ALA A 142 3.29 1.72 18.75
C ALA A 142 4.20 2.09 19.92
N ALA A 143 4.02 3.27 20.54
CA ALA A 143 4.78 3.71 21.71
C ALA A 143 4.61 2.77 22.91
N ALA A 144 3.38 2.33 23.21
CA ALA A 144 3.12 1.42 24.32
C ALA A 144 3.89 0.10 24.20
N VAL A 145 4.10 -0.39 22.97
CA VAL A 145 4.85 -1.63 22.71
C VAL A 145 6.34 -1.37 22.57
N LEU A 146 6.73 -0.32 21.82
CA LEU A 146 8.11 -0.04 21.42
C LEU A 146 8.89 0.84 22.40
N CYS A 147 8.24 1.50 23.35
CA CYS A 147 8.91 2.42 24.28
C CYS A 147 8.73 2.04 25.75
N GLY A 148 8.30 0.80 26.03
CA GLY A 148 8.18 0.30 27.39
C GLY A 148 9.55 0.11 28.08
N PRO A 149 9.57 -0.19 29.39
CA PRO A 149 10.81 -0.39 30.18
C PRO A 149 11.74 -1.50 29.63
N TRP A 150 11.21 -2.39 28.79
CA TRP A 150 11.93 -3.45 28.11
C TRP A 150 12.64 -3.01 26.83
N ALA A 151 12.42 -1.77 26.36
CA ALA A 151 12.97 -1.30 25.10
C ALA A 151 14.51 -1.31 25.12
N ARG A 152 15.11 -2.25 24.38
CA ARG A 152 16.57 -2.40 24.25
C ARG A 152 17.08 -2.13 22.84
N TRP A 153 16.26 -1.55 21.96
CA TRP A 153 16.61 -1.18 20.58
C TRP A 153 17.09 0.27 20.44
N ALA A 154 17.60 0.62 19.26
CA ALA A 154 17.86 2.01 18.84
C ALA A 154 16.53 2.76 18.64
N PRO A 155 16.54 4.09 18.51
CA PRO A 155 15.34 4.84 18.11
C PRO A 155 14.68 4.22 16.87
N VAL A 156 13.36 4.21 16.80
CA VAL A 156 12.61 3.70 15.65
C VAL A 156 12.24 4.88 14.76
N ALA A 157 12.68 4.85 13.51
CA ALA A 157 12.20 5.78 12.50
C ALA A 157 10.77 5.41 12.12
N LEU A 158 9.86 6.35 12.26
CA LEU A 158 8.49 6.24 11.78
C LEU A 158 8.46 6.53 10.27
N GLY A 159 7.50 5.94 9.57
CA GLY A 159 7.27 6.20 8.15
C GLY A 159 5.79 6.11 7.81
N ALA A 160 5.37 6.80 6.75
CA ALA A 160 4.03 6.68 6.20
C ALA A 160 4.07 6.75 4.67
N SER A 161 4.01 5.59 4.02
CA SER A 161 3.98 5.51 2.55
C SER A 161 2.82 6.31 1.93
N LYS A 162 1.68 6.36 2.63
CA LYS A 162 0.48 7.11 2.21
C LYS A 162 0.71 8.61 2.09
N ALA A 163 1.70 9.17 2.79
CA ALA A 163 2.04 10.59 2.69
C ALA A 163 2.59 10.98 1.32
N SER A 164 3.18 10.03 0.58
CA SER A 164 3.75 10.26 -0.76
C SER A 164 2.89 9.68 -1.89
N GLN A 165 2.27 8.52 -1.66
CA GLN A 165 1.60 7.73 -2.70
C GLN A 165 0.08 7.73 -2.57
N GLY A 166 -0.48 8.43 -1.58
CA GLY A 166 -1.89 8.32 -1.23
C GLY A 166 -2.24 6.95 -0.66
N HIS A 167 -3.53 6.73 -0.41
CA HIS A 167 -3.99 5.46 0.14
C HIS A 167 -4.33 4.47 -0.98
N ALA A 168 -3.42 3.54 -1.28
CA ALA A 168 -3.58 2.53 -2.34
C ALA A 168 -4.57 1.38 -2.00
N GLU A 169 -5.56 1.65 -1.15
CA GLU A 169 -6.59 0.72 -0.66
C GLU A 169 -6.10 -0.74 -0.43
N PRO A 170 -6.54 -1.80 -1.17
CA PRO A 170 -6.13 -3.17 -0.84
C PRO A 170 -4.63 -3.40 -1.05
N ALA A 171 -3.97 -2.58 -1.87
CA ALA A 171 -2.52 -2.64 -2.10
C ALA A 171 -1.71 -1.84 -1.07
N ALA A 172 -2.34 -1.08 -0.16
CA ALA A 172 -1.63 -0.21 0.78
C ALA A 172 -0.63 -0.97 1.68
N GLY A 173 -0.95 -2.21 2.06
CA GLY A 173 -0.03 -3.08 2.79
C GLY A 173 1.22 -3.44 1.97
N MET A 174 1.04 -3.81 0.70
CA MET A 174 2.15 -4.14 -0.21
C MET A 174 3.01 -2.92 -0.54
N VAL A 175 2.42 -1.73 -0.68
CA VAL A 175 3.16 -0.47 -0.87
C VAL A 175 4.01 -0.16 0.36
N GLY A 176 3.47 -0.33 1.57
CA GLY A 176 4.24 -0.19 2.81
C GLY A 176 5.34 -1.25 2.94
N PHE A 177 5.06 -2.49 2.54
CA PHE A 177 6.02 -3.60 2.54
C PHE A 177 7.20 -3.33 1.60
N GLN A 178 6.92 -2.89 0.37
CA GLN A 178 7.96 -2.53 -0.60
C GLN A 178 8.78 -1.32 -0.13
N ALA A 179 8.15 -0.31 0.45
CA ALA A 179 8.86 0.82 1.05
C ALA A 179 9.82 0.36 2.16
N GLY A 180 9.35 -0.48 3.09
CA GLY A 180 10.19 -1.05 4.15
C GLY A 180 11.36 -1.88 3.62
N LEU A 181 11.13 -2.69 2.57
CA LEU A 181 12.22 -3.42 1.91
C LEU A 181 13.27 -2.48 1.31
N LEU A 182 12.85 -1.41 0.64
CA LEU A 182 13.77 -0.44 0.06
C LEU A 182 14.56 0.32 1.14
N GLU A 183 13.91 0.70 2.24
CA GLU A 183 14.56 1.35 3.38
C GLU A 183 15.61 0.44 4.03
N LEU A 184 15.29 -0.86 4.18
CA LEU A 184 16.25 -1.87 4.66
C LEU A 184 17.42 -2.07 3.70
N GLN A 185 17.15 -2.15 2.39
CA GLN A 185 18.19 -2.31 1.36
C GLN A 185 19.12 -1.10 1.27
N GLN A 186 18.58 0.11 1.43
CA GLN A 186 19.34 1.36 1.36
C GLN A 186 19.96 1.75 2.71
N ALA A 187 19.61 1.03 3.79
CA ALA A 187 19.95 1.39 5.17
C ALA A 187 19.60 2.86 5.50
N ALA A 188 18.47 3.34 4.96
CA ALA A 188 18.02 4.72 5.07
C ALA A 188 16.51 4.79 5.30
N ALA A 189 16.07 5.66 6.20
CA ALA A 189 14.66 5.95 6.43
C ALA A 189 14.18 7.02 5.44
N ALA A 190 12.99 6.83 4.87
CA ALA A 190 12.36 7.83 4.01
C ALA A 190 11.80 9.00 4.85
N PRO A 191 11.79 10.23 4.30
CA PRO A 191 11.14 11.36 4.96
C PRO A 191 9.62 11.24 4.92
N PHE A 192 8.95 11.77 5.95
CA PHE A 192 7.52 12.05 5.86
C PHE A 192 7.27 13.22 4.91
N MET A 193 6.70 12.91 3.75
CA MET A 193 6.25 13.92 2.80
C MET A 193 5.17 14.81 3.44
N HIS A 194 5.27 16.12 3.18
CA HIS A 194 4.33 17.15 3.67
C HIS A 194 4.29 17.39 5.19
N LEU A 195 5.13 16.73 6.00
CA LEU A 195 5.19 16.94 7.45
C LEU A 195 5.84 18.28 7.81
N ARG A 196 5.01 19.30 8.11
CA ARG A 196 5.47 20.64 8.56
C ARG A 196 5.34 20.83 10.07
N SER A 197 4.24 20.35 10.64
CA SER A 197 3.96 20.36 12.07
C SER A 197 3.31 19.02 12.44
N LEU A 198 3.70 18.46 13.58
CA LEU A 198 3.07 17.26 14.10
C LEU A 198 1.66 17.61 14.61
N ASN A 199 0.76 16.64 14.50
CA ASN A 199 -0.50 16.68 15.23
C ASN A 199 -0.19 16.81 16.74
N PRO A 200 -0.79 17.78 17.48
CA PRO A 200 -0.53 17.96 18.90
C PRO A 200 -0.73 16.70 19.75
N HIS A 201 -1.70 15.86 19.39
CA HIS A 201 -1.96 14.60 20.08
C HIS A 201 -0.90 13.54 19.77
N VAL A 202 -0.34 13.54 18.56
CA VAL A 202 0.83 12.71 18.22
C VAL A 202 2.07 13.20 18.95
N ALA A 203 2.30 14.51 19.00
CA ALA A 203 3.40 15.09 19.76
C ALA A 203 3.33 14.70 21.24
N ALA A 204 2.16 14.82 21.87
CA ALA A 204 1.93 14.38 23.25
C ALA A 204 2.19 12.87 23.44
N ALA A 205 1.77 12.02 22.49
CA ALA A 205 2.04 10.59 22.55
C ALA A 205 3.54 10.28 22.44
N LEU A 206 4.28 10.99 21.57
CA LEU A 206 5.74 10.84 21.42
C LEU A 206 6.49 11.34 22.65
N GLU A 207 6.05 12.45 23.26
CA GLU A 207 6.62 12.98 24.50
C GLU A 207 6.45 12.00 25.66
N GLN A 208 5.25 11.41 25.80
CA GLN A 208 4.97 10.38 26.80
C GLN A 208 5.82 9.12 26.58
N ALA A 209 6.07 8.76 25.31
CA ALA A 209 6.90 7.62 24.94
C ALA A 209 8.40 7.83 25.23
N GLY A 210 8.88 9.08 25.28
CA GLY A 210 10.29 9.41 25.49
C GLY A 210 10.85 9.03 26.86
N GLY A 211 10.00 8.86 27.88
CA GLY A 211 10.41 8.56 29.25
C GLY A 211 11.44 9.57 29.82
N ALA A 212 12.17 9.19 30.86
CA ALA A 212 13.25 10.02 31.45
C ALA A 212 14.54 10.10 30.58
N SER A 213 14.50 9.55 29.36
CA SER A 213 15.64 9.55 28.43
C SER A 213 15.67 10.86 27.64
N SER A 214 16.85 11.46 27.50
CA SER A 214 17.02 12.70 26.71
C SER A 214 16.91 12.48 25.20
N GLN A 215 16.79 11.24 24.72
CA GLN A 215 16.68 10.94 23.29
C GLN A 215 15.32 10.31 22.92
N PRO A 216 14.68 10.75 21.82
CA PRO A 216 13.40 10.22 21.38
C PRO A 216 13.54 8.78 20.88
N LEU A 217 12.71 7.88 21.41
CA LEU A 217 12.66 6.48 20.97
C LEU A 217 11.87 6.29 19.67
N LEU A 218 11.00 7.23 19.31
CA LEU A 218 10.27 7.26 18.04
C LEU A 218 10.59 8.56 17.30
N VAL A 219 10.97 8.46 16.02
CA VAL A 219 11.48 9.60 15.24
C VAL A 219 10.70 9.74 13.94
N ALA A 220 9.99 10.86 13.78
CA ALA A 220 9.37 11.23 12.50
C ALA A 220 10.32 12.10 11.67
N ALA A 221 11.04 11.48 10.74
CA ALA A 221 12.06 12.16 9.94
C ALA A 221 11.44 13.09 8.89
N ARG A 222 11.92 14.34 8.81
CA ARG A 222 11.53 15.32 7.76
C ARG A 222 12.46 15.32 6.54
N GLN A 223 13.61 14.68 6.68
CA GLN A 223 14.63 14.50 5.65
C GLN A 223 15.08 13.04 5.70
N SER A 224 15.54 12.50 4.57
CA SER A 224 16.11 11.16 4.59
C SER A 224 17.32 11.12 5.54
N CYS A 225 17.40 10.07 6.33
CA CYS A 225 18.48 9.85 7.27
C CYS A 225 18.89 8.37 7.26
N GLY A 226 20.10 8.09 7.73
CA GLY A 226 20.52 6.70 7.93
C GLY A 226 19.57 5.99 8.89
N MET A 227 19.27 4.73 8.61
CA MET A 227 18.38 3.93 9.44
C MET A 227 19.01 3.78 10.84
N PRO A 228 18.27 4.10 11.92
CA PRO A 228 18.79 3.92 13.26
C PRO A 228 19.15 2.46 13.53
N SER A 229 20.32 2.20 14.10
CA SER A 229 20.75 0.84 14.46
C SER A 229 21.55 0.83 15.76
N LYS A 230 21.43 -0.27 16.52
CA LYS A 230 22.22 -0.55 17.73
C LYS A 230 23.36 -1.50 17.34
N GLY A 231 24.37 -1.01 16.62
CA GLY A 231 25.50 -1.83 16.20
C GLY A 231 26.36 -1.19 15.11
N GLN A 232 27.41 -1.89 14.66
CA GLN A 232 28.12 -1.49 13.43
C GLN A 232 27.13 -1.46 12.27
N ALA A 233 27.21 -0.40 11.46
CA ALA A 233 26.35 -0.16 10.31
C ALA A 233 26.23 -1.43 9.45
N GLY A 234 25.00 -1.95 9.28
CA GLY A 234 24.69 -2.97 8.28
C GLY A 234 24.48 -4.42 8.77
N THR A 235 24.43 -4.71 10.07
CA THR A 235 24.32 -6.12 10.52
C THR A 235 22.92 -6.58 10.96
N GLU A 236 22.05 -5.73 11.50
CA GLU A 236 20.69 -6.14 11.93
C GLU A 236 19.64 -5.02 11.85
N ALA A 237 19.39 -4.50 10.65
CA ALA A 237 18.28 -3.56 10.45
C ALA A 237 16.94 -4.31 10.39
N SER A 238 15.91 -3.80 11.05
CA SER A 238 14.54 -4.32 10.99
C SER A 238 13.53 -3.19 10.79
N CYS A 239 12.47 -3.45 10.02
CA CYS A 239 11.36 -2.53 9.86
C CYS A 239 10.03 -3.24 10.14
N GLY A 240 9.08 -2.53 10.74
CA GLY A 240 7.71 -3.00 10.94
C GLY A 240 6.77 -2.33 9.94
N VAL A 241 5.85 -3.09 9.37
CA VAL A 241 4.82 -2.59 8.45
C VAL A 241 3.46 -2.94 9.01
N SER A 242 2.68 -1.90 9.30
CA SER A 242 1.32 -2.03 9.82
C SER A 242 0.28 -1.74 8.74
N GLY A 243 -0.78 -2.55 8.70
CA GLY A 243 -1.95 -2.36 7.87
C GLY A 243 -3.21 -2.48 8.73
N PHE A 244 -3.94 -1.38 8.86
CA PHE A 244 -5.19 -1.33 9.63
C PHE A 244 -6.34 -1.10 8.67
N ALA A 245 -7.14 -2.13 8.43
CA ALA A 245 -8.32 -2.00 7.60
C ALA A 245 -9.40 -1.25 8.38
N PHE A 246 -10.14 -0.40 7.69
CA PHE A 246 -11.27 0.32 8.26
C PHE A 246 -12.33 -0.61 8.87
N GLN A 247 -12.41 -1.86 8.41
CA GLN A 247 -13.30 -2.88 8.95
C GLN A 247 -12.84 -3.49 10.29
N GLY A 248 -11.67 -3.07 10.81
CA GLY A 248 -11.08 -3.56 12.06
C GLY A 248 -10.15 -4.77 11.91
N THR A 249 -9.98 -5.30 10.69
CA THR A 249 -8.98 -6.35 10.44
C THR A 249 -7.60 -5.71 10.35
N ASN A 250 -6.72 -6.10 11.27
CA ASN A 250 -5.38 -5.53 11.39
C ASN A 250 -4.33 -6.58 11.02
N ALA A 251 -3.26 -6.15 10.36
CA ALA A 251 -2.09 -6.94 10.06
C ALA A 251 -0.82 -6.16 10.41
N HIS A 252 0.19 -6.85 10.93
CA HIS A 252 1.51 -6.29 11.19
C HIS A 252 2.57 -7.30 10.80
N VAL A 253 3.57 -6.85 10.04
CA VAL A 253 4.70 -7.69 9.58
C VAL A 253 5.99 -7.03 10.01
N VAL A 254 6.94 -7.84 10.49
CA VAL A 254 8.31 -7.40 10.79
C VAL A 254 9.24 -7.99 9.75
N LEU A 255 10.06 -7.12 9.15
CA LEU A 255 11.09 -7.48 8.19
C LEU A 255 12.45 -7.28 8.84
N LYS A 256 13.38 -8.19 8.59
CA LYS A 256 14.76 -8.10 9.04
C LYS A 256 15.68 -8.27 7.84
N SER A 257 16.67 -7.39 7.71
CA SER A 257 17.73 -7.56 6.72
C SER A 257 18.54 -8.81 7.05
N ALA A 258 18.72 -9.70 6.08
CA ALA A 258 19.56 -10.87 6.20
C ALA A 258 20.88 -10.61 5.46
N THR A 259 22.01 -10.84 6.13
CA THR A 259 23.30 -10.93 5.45
C THR A 259 23.32 -12.23 4.65
N ILE A 260 23.07 -12.14 3.35
CA ILE A 260 23.26 -13.27 2.44
C ILE A 260 24.77 -13.33 2.15
N GLU A 261 25.46 -14.35 2.67
CA GLU A 261 26.77 -14.70 2.14
C GLU A 261 26.61 -15.02 0.65
N ARG A 262 27.19 -14.17 -0.22
CA ARG A 262 27.15 -14.34 -1.69
C ARG A 262 28.01 -15.53 -2.17
N SER A 263 28.08 -16.62 -1.43
CA SER A 263 28.88 -17.80 -1.81
C SER A 263 28.24 -18.60 -2.94
N ASN A 264 26.93 -18.43 -3.22
CA ASN A 264 26.18 -19.25 -4.19
C ASN A 264 25.41 -18.48 -5.28
N CYS A 265 25.59 -17.16 -5.45
CA CYS A 265 25.01 -16.46 -6.60
C CYS A 265 25.99 -16.50 -7.77
N SER A 266 25.62 -17.17 -8.87
CA SER A 266 26.31 -17.02 -10.15
C SER A 266 26.35 -15.53 -10.52
N SER A 267 27.51 -15.07 -10.99
CA SER A 267 27.80 -13.67 -11.33
C SER A 267 27.05 -13.14 -12.56
N ASP A 268 25.98 -13.79 -12.97
CA ASP A 268 25.20 -13.33 -14.12
C ASP A 268 24.38 -12.09 -13.70
N PRO A 269 24.59 -10.93 -14.35
CA PRO A 269 23.74 -9.78 -14.12
C PRO A 269 22.32 -10.16 -14.55
N SER A 270 21.40 -10.23 -13.59
CA SER A 270 19.97 -10.39 -13.90
C SER A 270 19.55 -9.27 -14.86
N PRO A 271 19.09 -9.60 -16.09
CA PRO A 271 18.76 -8.59 -17.08
C PRO A 271 17.36 -8.03 -16.77
N ALA A 272 17.26 -7.02 -15.89
CA ALA A 272 15.99 -6.34 -15.66
C ALA A 272 16.00 -5.01 -14.87
N ALA A 273 16.69 -3.97 -15.32
CA ALA A 273 16.45 -2.62 -14.77
C ALA A 273 15.11 -2.00 -15.24
N GLN A 274 14.39 -2.66 -16.16
CA GLN A 274 13.09 -2.23 -16.63
C GLN A 274 12.03 -3.34 -16.52
N PRO A 275 10.82 -3.00 -16.05
CA PRO A 275 9.68 -3.90 -16.12
C PRO A 275 9.46 -4.42 -17.54
N LEU A 276 9.00 -5.67 -17.67
CA LEU A 276 8.85 -6.34 -18.97
C LEU A 276 8.02 -5.53 -19.98
N TRP A 277 6.99 -4.82 -19.53
CA TRP A 277 6.13 -3.97 -20.37
C TRP A 277 6.78 -2.66 -20.85
N GLN A 278 7.96 -2.30 -20.33
CA GLN A 278 8.75 -1.15 -20.81
C GLN A 278 9.77 -1.55 -21.87
N ARG A 279 9.97 -2.85 -22.13
CA ARG A 279 11.06 -3.33 -22.99
C ARG A 279 10.79 -3.21 -24.48
N ASN A 280 9.55 -2.98 -24.90
CA ASN A 280 9.15 -2.86 -26.30
C ASN A 280 8.11 -1.75 -26.52
N LYS A 281 8.57 -0.50 -26.59
CA LYS A 281 7.82 0.60 -27.23
C LYS A 281 8.64 1.16 -28.38
#